data_AF-A0A7D5CA88-F1
#
_entry.id   AF-A0A7D5CA88-F1
#
_cell.length_a   1.000
_cell.length_b   1.000
_cell.length_c   1.000
_cell.angle_alpha   90.00
_cell.angle_beta   90.00
_cell.angle_gamma   90.00
#
_symmetry.space_group_name_H-M   'P 1'
#
loop_
_entity.id
_entity.type
_entity.pdbx_description
1 polymer ?
#
loop_
_entity_poly.entity_id
_entity_poly.type
_entity_poly.pdbx_seq_one_letter_code
_entity_poly.pdbx_strand_id
1 'polypeptide(L)'
;MERTRVTVRCADCPFEAGYDRLPPARAALGEHESATGHEVAWEIESLAEGVSRAGADAGVCGRPECANEDSPLVNPEPADR
;
A
#
# COMPACT_ATOMS: atom_id res chain seq x y z
N MET A 1 -11.53 -13.89 7.17
CA MET A 1 -11.22 -12.46 7.44
C MET A 1 -9.74 -12.28 7.20
N GLU A 2 -9.40 -11.91 5.97
CA GLU A 2 -8.03 -11.58 5.60
C GLU A 2 -7.65 -10.28 6.31
N ARG A 3 -6.54 -10.28 7.04
CA ARG A 3 -6.05 -9.10 7.77
C ARG A 3 -4.88 -8.52 7.00
N THR A 4 -4.80 -7.20 6.99
CA THR A 4 -3.62 -6.52 6.46
C THR A 4 -2.41 -6.89 7.32
N ARG A 5 -1.29 -7.20 6.69
CA ARG A 5 -0.01 -7.46 7.36
C ARG A 5 1.09 -6.75 6.59
N VAL A 6 1.88 -5.97 7.30
CA VAL A 6 2.97 -5.16 6.76
C VAL A 6 4.19 -5.34 7.63
N THR A 7 5.33 -5.60 7.01
CA THR A 7 6.61 -5.73 7.70
C THR A 7 7.55 -4.62 7.23
N VAL A 8 8.04 -3.82 8.18
CA VAL A 8 8.98 -2.72 7.95
C VAL A 8 10.35 -3.17 8.42
N ARG A 9 11.36 -3.07 7.56
CA ARG A 9 12.74 -3.53 7.83
C ARG A 9 13.73 -2.48 7.35
N CYS A 10 14.64 -2.09 8.23
CA CYS A 10 15.75 -1.23 7.83
C CYS A 10 16.83 -2.08 7.17
N ALA A 11 17.40 -1.61 6.07
CA ALA A 11 18.51 -2.30 5.41
C ALA A 11 19.85 -2.03 6.13
N ASP A 12 19.96 -0.86 6.76
CA ASP A 12 21.20 -0.37 7.38
C ASP A 12 21.33 -0.73 8.87
N CYS A 13 20.25 -1.17 9.52
CA CYS A 13 20.25 -1.49 10.95
C CYS A 13 19.27 -2.62 11.30
N PRO A 14 19.34 -3.22 12.50
CA PRO A 14 18.52 -4.37 12.87
C PRO A 14 17.07 -4.02 13.21
N PHE A 15 16.56 -2.90 12.71
CA PHE A 15 15.18 -2.49 12.93
C PHE A 15 14.23 -3.34 12.07
N GLU A 16 13.30 -4.01 12.74
CA GLU A 16 12.25 -4.82 12.13
C GLU A 16 10.96 -4.70 12.96
N ALA A 17 9.84 -4.39 12.30
CA ALA A 17 8.55 -4.26 12.96
C ALA A 17 7.40 -4.72 12.05
N GLY A 18 6.48 -5.50 12.63
CA GLY A 18 5.26 -5.98 11.96
C GLY A 18 4.02 -5.20 12.39
N TYR A 19 3.13 -4.91 11.45
CA TYR A 19 1.91 -4.12 11.66
C TYR A 19 0.70 -4.74 10.97
N ASP A 20 -0.45 -4.73 11.65
CA ASP A 20 -1.71 -5.20 11.07
C ASP A 20 -2.50 -4.10 10.31
N ARG A 21 -1.92 -2.91 10.19
CA ARG A 21 -2.55 -1.72 9.60
C ARG A 21 -1.51 -0.87 8.86
N LEU A 22 -1.89 -0.29 7.72
CA LEU A 22 -1.01 0.57 6.91
C LEU A 22 -0.62 1.89 7.59
N PRO A 23 -1.53 2.65 8.25
CA PRO A 23 -1.15 3.93 8.87
C PRO A 23 -0.03 3.84 9.91
N PRO A 24 -0.03 2.90 10.88
CA PRO A 24 1.08 2.79 11.83
C PRO A 24 2.38 2.30 11.16
N ALA A 25 2.30 1.44 10.14
CA ALA A 25 3.48 1.04 9.38
C ALA A 25 4.13 2.23 8.67
N ARG A 26 3.32 3.10 8.05
CA ARG A 26 3.77 4.34 7.40
C ARG A 26 4.42 5.30 8.39
N ALA A 27 3.83 5.46 9.56
CA ALA A 27 4.39 6.32 10.62
C ALA A 27 5.76 5.80 11.07
N ALA A 28 5.89 4.50 11.34
CA ALA A 28 7.14 3.90 11.77
C ALA A 28 8.27 4.02 10.73
N LEU A 29 7.94 3.88 9.44
CA LEU A 29 8.88 4.10 8.35
C LEU A 29 9.41 5.54 8.37
N GLY A 30 8.52 6.53 8.38
CA GLY A 30 8.91 7.96 8.36
C GLY A 30 9.64 8.41 9.64
N GLU A 31 9.23 7.90 10.80
CA GLU A 31 9.94 8.14 12.06
C GLU A 31 11.34 7.56 12.03
N HIS A 32 11.51 6.33 11.52
CA HIS A 32 12.82 5.71 11.41
C HIS A 32 13.72 6.46 10.43
N GLU A 33 13.25 6.72 9.20
CA GLU A 33 14.00 7.49 8.19
C GLU A 33 14.42 8.86 8.71
N SER A 34 13.52 9.57 9.42
CA SER A 34 13.82 10.90 9.97
C SER A 34 14.80 10.85 11.15
N ALA A 35 14.72 9.82 11.98
CA ALA A 35 15.55 9.69 13.18
C ALA A 35 16.97 9.19 12.86
N THR A 36 17.13 8.34 11.84
CA THR A 36 18.40 7.66 11.55
C THR A 36 19.03 8.11 10.24
N GLY A 37 18.26 8.68 9.30
CA GLY A 37 18.70 8.94 7.94
C GLY A 37 18.92 7.67 7.12
N HIS A 38 18.48 6.51 7.60
CA HIS A 38 18.58 5.23 6.90
C HIS A 38 17.48 5.07 5.86
N GLU A 39 17.77 4.25 4.84
CA GLU A 39 16.74 3.84 3.90
C GLU A 39 15.99 2.62 4.47
N VAL A 40 14.66 2.73 4.53
CA VAL A 40 13.80 1.71 5.10
C VAL A 40 13.03 0.99 4.00
N ALA A 41 13.27 -0.31 3.86
CA ALA A 41 12.48 -1.16 3.00
C ALA A 41 11.21 -1.63 3.74
N TRP A 42 10.11 -1.80 3.01
CA TRP A 42 8.87 -2.32 3.58
C TRP A 42 8.14 -3.19 2.57
N GLU A 43 7.50 -4.23 3.09
CA GLU A 43 6.72 -5.19 2.32
C GLU A 43 5.32 -5.29 2.90
N ILE A 44 4.32 -5.30 2.02
CA ILE A 44 2.93 -5.57 2.36
C ILE A 44 2.66 -7.03 2.02
N GLU A 45 2.70 -7.90 3.03
CA GLU A 45 2.50 -9.35 2.87
C GLU A 45 1.04 -9.68 2.53
N SER A 46 0.09 -8.93 3.09
CA SER A 46 -1.32 -9.11 2.81
C SER A 46 -2.10 -7.82 3.01
N LEU A 47 -3.17 -7.64 2.24
CA LEU A 47 -4.16 -6.57 2.40
C LEU A 47 -5.50 -7.20 2.80
N ALA A 48 -6.27 -6.51 3.63
CA ALA A 48 -7.65 -6.89 3.87
C ALA A 48 -8.47 -6.83 2.56
N GLU A 49 -9.40 -7.78 2.36
CA GLU A 49 -10.24 -7.91 1.16
C GLU A 49 -10.89 -6.58 0.72
N GLY A 50 -11.40 -5.81 1.68
CA GLY A 50 -12.03 -4.53 1.40
C GLY A 50 -11.08 -3.48 0.81
N VAL A 51 -9.79 -3.51 1.18
CA VAL A 51 -8.77 -2.60 0.65
C VAL A 51 -8.40 -3.01 -0.77
N SER A 52 -8.20 -4.30 -1.03
CA SER A 52 -7.96 -4.82 -2.38
C SER A 52 -9.13 -4.50 -3.32
N ARG A 53 -10.37 -4.69 -2.85
CA ARG A 53 -11.57 -4.36 -3.61
C ARG A 53 -11.68 -2.87 -3.89
N ALA A 54 -11.48 -2.01 -2.88
CA ALA A 54 -11.51 -0.56 -3.08
C ALA A 54 -10.40 -0.07 -4.04
N GLY A 55 -9.22 -0.70 -4.01
CA GLY A 55 -8.14 -0.40 -4.94
C GLY A 55 -8.46 -0.79 -6.39
N ALA A 56 -9.10 -1.95 -6.59
CA ALA A 56 -9.59 -2.38 -7.90
C ALA A 56 -10.71 -1.46 -8.42
N ASP A 57 -11.64 -1.09 -7.54
CA ASP A 57 -12.74 -0.16 -7.83
C ASP A 57 -12.21 1.21 -8.31
N ALA A 58 -11.15 1.70 -7.67
CA ALA A 58 -10.53 2.98 -8.02
C ALA A 58 -9.51 2.90 -9.17
N GLY A 59 -9.15 1.71 -9.66
CA GLY A 59 -8.09 1.53 -10.68
C GLY A 59 -6.67 1.90 -10.20
N VAL A 60 -6.46 2.04 -8.89
CA VAL A 60 -5.22 2.59 -8.28
C VAL A 60 -4.09 1.56 -8.19
N CYS A 61 -4.33 0.29 -8.56
CA CYS A 61 -3.30 -0.75 -8.56
C CYS A 61 -2.13 -0.44 -9.53
N GLY A 62 -2.29 0.52 -10.46
CA GLY A 62 -1.27 0.94 -11.42
C GLY A 62 -1.10 0.01 -12.62
N ARG A 63 -2.00 -0.96 -12.81
CA ARG A 63 -2.09 -1.81 -14.01
C ARG A 63 -3.46 -1.63 -14.69
N PRO A 64 -3.52 -1.58 -16.04
CA PRO A 64 -4.77 -1.39 -16.77
C PRO A 64 -5.78 -2.54 -16.56
N GLU A 65 -5.30 -3.73 -16.22
CA GLU A 65 -6.12 -4.92 -15.95
C GLU A 65 -6.83 -4.92 -14.57
N CYS A 66 -6.52 -3.96 -13.69
CA CYS A 66 -7.06 -3.93 -12.32
C CYS A 66 -8.27 -3.03 -12.13
N ALA A 67 -8.61 -2.21 -13.13
CA ALA A 67 -9.81 -1.39 -13.04
C ALA A 67 -11.03 -2.32 -13.03
N ASN A 68 -11.83 -2.27 -11.98
CA ASN A 68 -13.14 -2.88 -12.04
C ASN A 68 -14.01 -2.02 -12.97
N GLU A 69 -14.21 -2.47 -14.20
CA GLU A 69 -14.99 -1.74 -15.23
C GLU A 69 -16.45 -1.48 -14.80
N ASP A 70 -16.96 -2.25 -13.84
CA ASP A 70 -18.30 -2.10 -13.28
C ASP A 70 -18.38 -1.06 -12.14
N SER A 71 -17.24 -0.51 -11.72
CA SER A 71 -17.21 0.45 -10.61
C SER A 71 -17.70 1.84 -11.01
N PRO A 72 -18.48 2.53 -10.16
CA PRO A 72 -18.82 3.93 -10.37
C PRO A 72 -17.64 4.90 -10.14
N LEU A 73 -16.47 4.41 -9.68
CA LEU A 73 -15.27 5.21 -9.38
C LEU A 73 -14.27 5.26 -10.54
N VAL A 74 -14.37 4.37 -11.54
CA VAL A 74 -13.58 4.52 -12.77
C VAL A 74 -14.12 5.69 -13.58
N ASN A 75 -13.27 6.68 -13.81
CA ASN A 75 -13.54 7.74 -14.77
C ASN A 75 -13.22 7.19 -16.17
N PRO A 76 -14.19 7.00 -17.08
CA PRO A 76 -13.87 6.64 -18.46
C PRO A 76 -13.04 7.78 -19.05
N GLU A 77 -11.86 7.48 -19.60
CA GLU A 77 -11.03 8.51 -20.23
C GLU A 77 -11.85 9.32 -21.24
N PRO A 78 -11.64 10.66 -21.35
CA PRO A 78 -12.26 11.42 -22.42
C PRO A 78 -11.69 10.91 -23.75
N ALA A 79 -12.58 10.45 -24.63
CA ALA A 79 -12.21 10.07 -25.99
C ALA A 79 -11.40 11.19 -26.64
N ASP A 80 -10.20 10.83 -27.09
CA ASP A 80 -9.24 11.58 -27.90
C ASP A 80 -9.85 12.74 -28.73
N ARG A 81 -9.29 13.94 -28.58
CA ARG A 81 -9.43 15.03 -29.56
C ARG A 81 -8.25 15.97 -29.60
#